data_AF-A0A9E3YBK5-F1
#
_entry.id   AF-A0A9E3YBK5-F1
#
_cell.length_a   1.000
_cell.length_b   1.000
_cell.length_c   1.000
_cell.angle_alpha   90.00
_cell.angle_beta   90.00
_cell.angle_gamma   90.00
#
_symmetry.space_group_name_H-M   'P 1'
#
loop_
_entity.id
_entity.type
_entity.pdbx_description
1 polymer ?
#
loop_
_entity_poly.entity_id
_entity_poly.type
_entity_poly.pdbx_seq_one_letter_code
_entity_poly.pdbx_strand_id
1 'polypeptide(L)'
;MSDPAPGADAPQPTTRLDQTAVSRVLEMARPVAERLTDAGHRAYVVGGLVRDLHLGGQPPHDIDITTDAQPADIKAAVAPIADDVWSQGERFGTIGCRLDGIDFEITTHRSEAYDP
;
A
#
# COMPACT_ATOMS: atom_id res chain seq x y z
N MET A 1 -29.14 -14.88 -42.26
CA MET A 1 -28.24 -15.32 -41.18
C MET A 1 -28.21 -14.17 -40.19
N SER A 2 -28.95 -14.31 -39.09
CA SER A 2 -29.03 -13.29 -38.05
C SER A 2 -27.86 -13.45 -37.10
N ASP A 3 -27.19 -12.35 -36.76
CA ASP A 3 -26.14 -12.33 -35.73
C ASP A 3 -26.70 -12.79 -34.38
N PRO A 4 -25.94 -13.56 -33.59
CA PRO A 4 -26.33 -13.90 -32.24
C PRO A 4 -26.21 -12.66 -31.34
N ALA A 5 -27.19 -12.47 -30.45
CA ALA A 5 -27.13 -11.45 -29.41
C ALA A 5 -25.88 -11.67 -28.53
N PRO A 6 -25.22 -10.59 -28.07
CA PRO A 6 -24.08 -10.72 -27.15
C PRO A 6 -24.56 -11.40 -25.87
N GLY A 7 -23.88 -12.49 -25.50
CA GLY A 7 -24.15 -13.26 -24.31
C GLY A 7 -24.16 -12.37 -23.07
N ALA A 8 -25.29 -12.39 -22.38
CA ALA A 8 -25.40 -11.92 -21.01
C ALA A 8 -24.53 -12.80 -20.11
N ASP A 9 -23.95 -12.16 -19.09
CA ASP A 9 -23.25 -12.76 -17.94
C ASP A 9 -21.72 -12.88 -18.03
N ALA A 10 -21.04 -11.75 -18.25
CA ALA A 10 -19.79 -11.54 -17.53
C ALA A 10 -20.17 -11.11 -16.09
N PRO A 11 -19.64 -11.76 -15.04
CA PRO A 11 -19.91 -11.35 -13.66
C PRO A 11 -19.46 -9.89 -13.51
N GLN A 12 -20.41 -9.00 -13.27
CA GLN A 12 -20.06 -7.64 -12.91
C GLN A 12 -19.42 -7.70 -11.52
N PRO A 13 -18.21 -7.13 -11.32
CA PRO A 13 -17.64 -7.03 -9.99
C PRO A 13 -18.55 -6.14 -9.15
N THR A 14 -19.45 -6.77 -8.39
CA THR A 14 -20.47 -6.13 -7.56
C THR A 14 -20.03 -5.97 -6.11
N THR A 15 -18.78 -6.32 -5.80
CA THR A 15 -18.26 -6.27 -4.44
C THR A 15 -18.08 -4.81 -4.03
N ARG A 16 -19.04 -4.31 -3.24
CA ARG A 16 -18.87 -3.10 -2.46
C ARG A 16 -17.66 -3.33 -1.54
N LEU A 17 -16.72 -2.40 -1.51
CA LEU A 17 -15.62 -2.42 -0.55
C LEU A 17 -16.19 -2.65 0.86
N ASP A 18 -15.56 -3.53 1.63
CA ASP A 18 -15.87 -3.65 3.05
C ASP A 18 -15.25 -2.45 3.77
N GLN A 19 -16.11 -1.48 4.11
CA GLN A 19 -15.65 -0.23 4.73
C GLN A 19 -15.07 -0.46 6.13
N THR A 20 -15.45 -1.55 6.78
CA THR A 20 -14.89 -1.92 8.09
C THR A 20 -13.44 -2.39 7.91
N ALA A 21 -13.20 -3.27 6.95
CA ALA A 21 -11.87 -3.78 6.66
C ALA A 21 -10.93 -2.67 6.17
N VAL A 22 -11.42 -1.79 5.27
CA VAL A 22 -10.68 -0.60 4.83
C VAL A 22 -10.34 0.30 6.00
N SER A 23 -11.30 0.61 6.88
CA SER A 23 -11.06 1.48 8.02
C SER A 23 -10.00 0.91 8.96
N ARG A 24 -9.99 -0.40 9.23
CA ARG A 24 -8.97 -1.04 10.07
C ARG A 24 -7.57 -0.87 9.50
N VAL A 25 -7.41 -1.10 8.20
CA VAL A 25 -6.12 -0.93 7.51
C VAL A 25 -5.66 0.52 7.55
N LEU A 26 -6.57 1.48 7.35
CA LEU A 26 -6.24 2.89 7.46
C LEU A 26 -5.84 3.30 8.88
N GLU A 27 -6.48 2.76 9.91
CA GLU A 27 -6.07 3.00 11.30
C GLU A 27 -4.70 2.40 11.61
N MET A 28 -4.39 1.20 11.08
CA MET A 28 -3.06 0.59 11.21
C MET A 28 -1.98 1.43 10.51
N ALA A 29 -2.26 1.96 9.32
CA ALA A 29 -1.31 2.74 8.53
C ALA A 29 -1.18 4.20 8.99
N ARG A 30 -2.14 4.71 9.77
CA ARG A 30 -2.22 6.12 10.18
C ARG A 30 -0.93 6.65 10.80
N PRO A 31 -0.29 5.98 11.79
CA PRO A 31 0.89 6.54 12.43
C PRO A 31 2.06 6.77 11.45
N VAL A 32 2.28 5.82 10.54
CA VAL A 32 3.32 5.92 9.51
C VAL A 32 2.98 6.98 8.48
N ALA A 33 1.72 7.02 8.03
CA ALA A 33 1.24 8.02 7.09
C ALA A 33 1.36 9.44 7.67
N GLU A 34 1.02 9.63 8.95
CA GLU A 34 1.12 10.91 9.65
C GLU A 34 2.57 11.40 9.72
N ARG A 35 3.55 10.52 9.97
CA ARG A 35 4.97 10.89 9.94
C ARG A 35 5.43 11.39 8.57
N LEU A 36 4.99 10.73 7.50
CA LEU A 36 5.31 11.16 6.15
C LEU A 36 4.62 12.50 5.83
N THR A 37 3.36 12.69 6.23
CA THR A 37 2.64 13.95 5.99
C THR A 37 3.16 15.12 6.82
N ASP A 38 3.57 14.88 8.07
CA ASP A 38 4.19 15.89 8.93
C ASP A 38 5.55 16.33 8.38
N ALA A 39 6.25 15.43 7.68
CA ALA A 39 7.47 15.74 6.93
C ALA A 39 7.20 16.42 5.57
N GLY A 40 5.95 16.67 5.20
CA GLY A 40 5.56 17.35 3.96
C GLY A 40 5.37 16.45 2.74
N HIS A 41 5.30 15.13 2.95
CA HIS A 41 5.13 14.14 1.88
C HIS A 41 3.71 13.57 1.82
N ARG A 42 3.35 12.97 0.69
CA ARG A 42 2.09 12.24 0.55
C ARG A 42 2.32 10.77 0.84
N ALA A 43 1.32 10.11 1.42
CA ALA A 43 1.36 8.67 1.71
C ALA A 43 0.11 8.00 1.15
N TYR A 44 0.29 6.86 0.49
CA TYR A 44 -0.77 6.08 -0.13
C TYR A 44 -0.60 4.62 0.21
N VAL A 45 -1.64 3.99 0.76
CA VAL A 45 -1.71 2.54 0.88
C VAL A 45 -1.93 1.94 -0.51
N VAL A 46 -1.09 1.00 -0.92
CA VAL A 46 -1.09 0.42 -2.28
C VAL A 46 -0.97 -1.10 -2.24
N GLY A 47 -0.73 -1.72 -3.41
CA GLY A 47 -0.37 -3.12 -3.51
C GLY A 47 -1.54 -4.11 -3.51
N GLY A 48 -1.20 -5.38 -3.25
CA GLY A 48 -2.16 -6.49 -3.23
C GLY A 48 -3.24 -6.32 -2.16
N LEU A 49 -2.89 -5.68 -1.04
CA LEU A 49 -3.79 -5.29 0.04
C LEU A 49 -5.06 -4.60 -0.46
N VAL A 50 -4.94 -3.61 -1.37
CA VAL A 50 -6.10 -2.88 -1.89
C VAL A 50 -7.02 -3.79 -2.71
N ARG A 51 -6.43 -4.65 -3.55
CA ARG A 51 -7.17 -5.67 -4.31
C ARG A 51 -7.86 -6.65 -3.38
N ASP A 52 -7.16 -7.13 -2.36
CA ASP A 52 -7.68 -8.18 -1.47
C ASP A 52 -8.82 -7.65 -0.62
N LEU A 53 -8.72 -6.42 -0.09
CA LEU A 53 -9.84 -5.72 0.55
C LEU A 53 -11.04 -5.57 -0.39
N HIS A 54 -10.80 -5.31 -1.68
CA HIS A 54 -11.86 -5.23 -2.69
C HIS A 54 -12.54 -6.55 -2.99
N LEU A 55 -11.83 -7.67 -2.85
CA LEU A 55 -12.36 -9.01 -3.03
C LEU A 55 -12.94 -9.61 -1.73
N GLY A 56 -13.02 -8.83 -0.64
CA GLY A 56 -13.52 -9.30 0.66
C GLY A 56 -12.51 -10.15 1.46
N GLY A 57 -11.23 -10.04 1.12
CA GLY A 57 -10.12 -10.65 1.85
C GLY A 57 -9.89 -10.03 3.23
N GLN A 58 -9.09 -10.70 4.05
CA GLN A 58 -8.69 -10.20 5.36
C GLN A 58 -7.50 -9.24 5.25
N PRO A 59 -7.34 -8.31 6.20
CA PRO A 59 -6.14 -7.49 6.28
C PRO A 59 -4.87 -8.35 6.40
N PRO A 60 -3.84 -8.11 5.58
CA PRO A 60 -2.54 -8.76 5.65
C PRO A 60 -1.76 -8.32 6.89
N HIS A 61 -0.64 -9.02 7.14
CA HIS A 61 0.30 -8.73 8.22
C HIS A 61 1.29 -7.60 7.87
N ASP A 62 1.36 -7.26 6.59
CA ASP A 62 2.23 -6.25 6.00
C ASP A 62 1.41 -5.19 5.24
N ILE A 63 1.82 -3.92 5.34
CA ILE A 63 1.18 -2.79 4.67
C ILE A 63 2.18 -2.10 3.75
N ASP A 64 1.88 -2.12 2.45
CA ASP A 64 2.62 -1.36 1.46
C ASP A 64 2.16 0.10 1.42
N ILE A 65 3.10 1.02 1.60
CA ILE A 65 2.90 2.46 1.43
C ILE A 65 3.76 2.97 0.30
N THR A 66 3.22 3.84 -0.55
CA THR A 66 4.03 4.65 -1.47
C THR A 66 3.96 6.13 -1.15
N THR A 67 5.03 6.85 -1.45
CA THR A 67 5.22 8.25 -1.08
C THR A 67 6.11 8.98 -2.08
N ASP A 68 6.03 10.30 -2.13
CA ASP A 68 7.01 11.13 -2.85
C ASP A 68 8.29 11.42 -2.04
N ALA A 69 8.39 10.91 -0.81
CA ALA A 69 9.61 10.98 -0.01
C ALA A 69 10.76 10.14 -0.59
N GLN A 70 12.00 10.59 -0.40
CA GLN A 70 13.20 9.80 -0.71
C GLN A 70 13.54 8.86 0.46
N PRO A 71 14.33 7.79 0.26
CA PRO A 71 14.62 6.81 1.30
C PRO A 71 15.23 7.39 2.59
N ALA A 72 16.04 8.45 2.47
CA ALA A 72 16.59 9.16 3.63
C ALA A 72 15.49 9.83 4.46
N ASP A 73 14.54 10.49 3.80
CA ASP A 73 13.42 11.17 4.44
C ASP A 73 12.44 10.16 5.05
N ILE A 74 12.18 9.04 4.36
CA ILE A 74 11.35 7.94 4.88
C ILE A 74 11.95 7.42 6.18
N LYS A 75 13.25 7.07 6.20
CA LYS A 75 13.94 6.61 7.42
C LYS A 75 13.83 7.62 8.55
N ALA A 76 14.08 8.90 8.26
CA ALA A 76 14.02 9.96 9.26
C ALA A 76 12.60 10.14 9.84
N ALA A 77 11.57 9.98 9.00
CA ALA A 77 10.17 10.10 9.41
C ALA A 77 9.72 8.95 10.32
N VAL A 78 10.11 7.70 10.01
CA VAL A 78 9.60 6.51 10.73
C VAL A 78 10.46 6.07 11.91
N ALA A 79 11.77 6.34 11.91
CA ALA A 79 12.68 5.94 12.99
C ALA A 79 12.25 6.39 14.41
N PRO A 80 11.58 7.55 14.61
CA PRO A 80 11.11 7.95 15.93
C PRO A 80 9.95 7.12 16.50
N ILE A 81 9.24 6.35 15.68
CA ILE A 81 8.07 5.56 16.10
C ILE A 81 8.25 4.06 15.91
N ALA A 82 9.11 3.64 14.98
CA ALA A 82 9.26 2.23 14.64
C ALA A 82 9.98 1.43 15.73
N ASP A 83 9.54 0.19 15.92
CA ASP A 83 10.22 -0.82 16.73
C ASP A 83 11.54 -1.24 16.07
N ASP A 84 11.52 -1.41 14.74
CA ASP A 84 12.67 -1.78 13.90
C ASP A 84 12.61 -1.04 12.56
N VAL A 85 13.78 -0.80 11.94
CA VAL A 85 13.89 -0.20 10.60
C VAL A 85 14.96 -0.95 9.79
N TRP A 86 14.67 -1.30 8.54
CA TRP A 86 15.62 -1.95 7.63
C TRP A 86 15.74 -1.24 6.27
N SER A 87 16.95 -1.27 5.73
CA SER A 87 17.34 -0.58 4.49
C SER A 87 17.73 -1.54 3.35
N GLN A 88 17.41 -2.83 3.47
CA GLN A 88 17.77 -3.84 2.45
C GLN A 88 17.23 -3.49 1.05
N GLY A 89 16.05 -2.85 0.99
CA GLY A 89 15.40 -2.35 -0.22
C GLY A 89 15.79 -0.93 -0.64
N GLU A 90 16.66 -0.24 0.11
CA GLU A 90 16.90 1.19 -0.05
C GLU A 90 17.43 1.54 -1.45
N ARG A 91 18.26 0.67 -2.03
CA ARG A 91 18.78 0.84 -3.40
C ARG A 91 17.70 0.85 -4.47
N PHE A 92 16.51 0.35 -4.16
CA PHE A 92 15.33 0.35 -5.02
C PHE A 92 14.30 1.40 -4.60
N GLY A 93 14.62 2.23 -3.61
CA GLY A 93 13.72 3.25 -3.11
C GLY A 93 12.76 2.79 -2.02
N THR A 94 12.99 1.61 -1.42
CA THR A 94 12.13 1.02 -0.39
C THR A 94 12.81 1.00 0.97
N ILE A 95 12.13 1.49 1.99
CA ILE A 95 12.52 1.38 3.40
C ILE A 95 11.43 0.60 4.10
N GLY A 96 11.82 -0.42 4.86
CA GLY A 96 10.86 -1.13 5.68
C GLY A 96 11.02 -0.78 7.16
N CYS A 97 9.92 -0.85 7.89
CA CYS A 97 9.90 -0.69 9.33
C CYS A 97 8.81 -1.53 9.98
N ARG A 98 8.99 -1.83 11.27
CA ARG A 98 7.98 -2.49 12.09
C ARG A 98 7.41 -1.51 13.10
N LEU A 99 6.09 -1.52 13.27
CA LEU A 99 5.40 -0.76 14.31
C LEU A 99 4.24 -1.61 14.85
N ASP A 100 4.20 -1.81 16.16
CA ASP A 100 3.16 -2.56 16.86
C ASP A 100 2.96 -3.98 16.29
N GLY A 101 4.06 -4.61 15.86
CA GLY A 101 4.06 -5.94 15.25
C GLY A 101 3.54 -6.01 13.81
N ILE A 102 3.31 -4.87 13.16
CA ILE A 102 2.91 -4.75 11.76
C ILE A 102 4.12 -4.31 10.95
N ASP A 103 4.36 -4.99 9.84
CA ASP A 103 5.43 -4.63 8.91
C ASP A 103 4.93 -3.63 7.88
N PHE A 104 5.74 -2.61 7.61
CA PHE A 104 5.50 -1.61 6.59
C PHE A 104 6.63 -1.64 5.58
N GLU A 105 6.28 -1.64 4.31
CA GLU A 105 7.22 -1.44 3.20
C GLU A 105 6.88 -0.12 2.52
N ILE A 106 7.75 0.88 2.67
CA ILE A 106 7.49 2.26 2.25
C ILE A 106 8.38 2.56 1.04
N THR A 107 7.76 2.73 -0.12
CA THR A 107 8.47 2.85 -1.40
C THR A 107 8.25 4.22 -2.05
N THR A 108 9.35 4.88 -2.42
CA THR A 108 9.29 6.14 -3.18
C THR A 108 8.59 5.93 -4.53
N HIS A 109 7.87 6.95 -5.03
CA HIS A 109 7.30 6.91 -6.38
C HIS A 109 8.41 6.64 -7.40
N ARG A 110 8.23 5.58 -8.19
CA ARG A 110 9.16 5.21 -9.25
C ARG A 110 8.42 4.66 -10.46
N SER A 111 9.05 4.77 -11.61
CA SER A 111 8.65 4.09 -12.85
C SER A 111 9.81 3.25 -13.32
N GLU A 112 9.57 1.96 -13.55
CA GLU A 112 10.56 1.05 -14.10
C GLU A 112 10.23 0.77 -15.57
N ALA A 113 11.25 0.78 -16.42
CA ALA A 113 11.17 0.28 -17.78
C ALA A 113 12.04 -0.97 -17.87
N TYR A 114 11.44 -2.07 -18.32
CA TYR A 114 12.15 -3.30 -18.61
C TYR A 114 12.48 -3.31 -20.09
N ASP A 115 13.76 -3.43 -20.45
CA ASP A 115 14.15 -3.70 -21.83
C ASP A 115 13.97 -5.23 -22.04
N PRO A 116 13.11 -5.65 -22.98
CA PRO A 116 12.76 -7.06 -23.19
C PRO A 116 13.90 -7.90 -23.79
#